data_AF-A0AAV5TGH6-F1
#
_entry.id   AF-A0AAV5TGH6-F1
#
_cell.length_a   1.000
_cell.length_b   1.000
_cell.length_c   1.000
_cell.angle_alpha   90.00
_cell.angle_beta   90.00
_cell.angle_gamma   90.00
#
_symmetry.space_group_name_H-M   'P 1'
#
loop_
_entity.id
_entity.type
_entity.pdbx_description
1 polymer ?
#
loop_
_entity_poly.entity_id
_entity_poly.type
_entity_poly.pdbx_seq_one_letter_code
_entity_poly.pdbx_strand_id
1 'polypeptide(L)'
;MVQMDRPGEALQMFYNFVRNSSPTDYNVPLWKSIDNLDRKPLKPEYFVAPATMVSRADADRIYSLPGLTFDYTFDQWSGYLQAGKGNKLFYWFLESQNADPSTPVILWLNGGPGCSSLIGMFTENGPFRVNPDQRTLWENVYS
;
A
#
# COMPACT_ATOMS: atom_id res chain seq x y z
N MET A 1 9.04 12.74 1.49
CA MET A 1 10.04 13.74 1.93
C MET A 1 9.48 15.09 1.51
N VAL A 2 8.94 15.86 2.46
CA VAL A 2 8.38 17.19 2.19
C VAL A 2 9.55 18.17 2.02
N GLN A 3 9.48 19.04 1.02
CA GLN A 3 10.45 20.09 0.78
C GLN A 3 10.61 20.97 2.03
N MET A 4 11.80 20.95 2.64
CA MET A 4 12.14 21.64 3.91
C MET A 4 12.26 23.17 3.76
N ASP A 5 12.06 23.68 2.55
CA ASP A 5 12.20 25.06 2.11
C ASP A 5 10.91 25.88 2.21
N ARG A 6 9.82 25.32 2.76
CA ARG A 6 8.50 26.00 2.84
C ARG A 6 7.88 26.28 4.21
N PRO A 7 8.35 25.77 5.37
CA PRO A 7 7.78 26.17 6.66
C PRO A 7 8.43 27.44 7.24
N GLY A 8 9.54 27.93 6.67
CA GLY A 8 10.32 29.03 7.23
C GLY A 8 9.55 30.35 7.32
N GLU A 9 8.90 30.78 6.23
CA GLU A 9 8.14 32.04 6.21
C GLU A 9 6.86 31.96 7.06
N ALA A 10 6.18 30.80 7.04
CA ALA A 10 5.00 30.58 7.86
C ALA A 10 5.34 30.61 9.36
N LEU A 11 6.43 29.97 9.79
CA LEU A 11 6.90 30.03 11.18
C LEU A 11 7.26 31.45 11.61
N GLN A 12 7.84 32.26 10.72
CA GLN A 12 8.19 33.65 10.99
C GLN A 12 6.95 34.50 11.30
N MET A 13 5.86 34.27 10.58
CA MET A 13 4.59 34.93 10.88
C MET A 13 4.04 34.54 12.26
N PHE A 14 4.03 33.25 12.60
CA PHE A 14 3.55 32.79 13.90
C PHE A 14 4.40 33.31 15.06
N TYR A 15 5.72 33.35 14.90
CA TYR A 15 6.62 33.89 15.93
C TYR A 15 6.38 35.38 16.19
N ASN A 16 6.27 36.18 15.13
CA ASN A 16 6.00 37.62 15.24
C ASN A 16 4.63 37.88 15.89
N PHE A 17 3.61 37.08 15.54
CA PHE A 17 2.28 37.14 16.13
C PHE A 17 2.29 36.82 17.64
N VAL A 18 2.93 35.73 18.05
CA VAL A 18 2.97 35.30 19.46
C VAL A 18 3.78 36.25 20.33
N ARG A 19 4.90 36.80 19.81
CA ARG A 19 5.78 37.69 20.59
C ARG A 19 5.34 39.16 20.58
N ASN A 20 4.33 39.52 19.78
CA ASN A 20 3.81 40.89 19.66
C ASN A 20 4.94 41.93 19.49
N SER A 21 5.95 41.61 18.68
CA SER A 21 7.16 42.42 18.54
C SER A 21 6.94 43.53 17.52
N SER A 22 6.91 44.79 17.98
CA SER A 22 6.92 45.97 17.12
C SER A 22 8.22 46.77 17.33
N PRO A 23 8.97 47.11 16.27
CA PRO A 23 8.71 46.74 14.88
C PRO A 23 9.01 45.25 14.62
N THR A 24 8.24 44.62 13.73
CA THR A 24 8.51 43.26 13.26
C THR A 24 9.81 43.23 12.48
N ASP A 25 10.85 42.60 13.04
CA ASP A 25 12.16 42.44 12.39
C ASP A 25 12.19 41.14 11.57
N TYR A 26 12.22 41.29 10.24
CA TYR A 26 12.32 40.18 9.28
C TYR A 26 13.77 39.84 8.91
N ASN A 27 14.76 40.56 9.43
CA ASN A 27 16.17 40.37 9.08
C ASN A 27 16.86 39.28 9.92
N VAL A 28 16.15 38.68 10.89
CA VAL A 28 16.66 37.60 11.73
C VAL A 28 15.97 36.29 11.31
N PRO A 29 16.64 35.41 10.54
CA PRO A 29 16.05 34.15 10.14
C PRO A 29 15.83 33.25 11.35
N LEU A 30 14.58 32.86 11.61
CA LEU A 30 14.20 32.02 12.76
C LEU A 30 15.00 30.72 12.89
N TRP A 31 15.45 30.14 11.78
CA TRP A 31 16.22 28.89 11.80
C TRP A 31 17.51 29.01 12.63
N LYS A 32 18.14 30.19 12.72
CA LYS A 32 19.29 30.44 13.60
C LYS A 32 18.95 30.43 15.10
N SER A 33 17.68 30.60 15.45
CA SER A 33 17.18 30.57 16.83
C SER A 33 16.43 29.28 17.19
N ILE A 34 15.99 28.52 16.17
CA ILE A 34 15.22 27.28 16.32
C ILE A 34 16.09 26.12 16.81
N ASP A 35 17.40 26.15 16.55
CA ASP A 35 18.33 25.11 17.00
C ASP A 35 18.46 25.06 18.54
N ASN A 36 18.09 26.15 19.23
CA ASN A 36 18.10 26.27 20.70
C ASN A 36 16.71 26.16 21.35
N LEU A 37 15.67 25.80 20.59
CA LEU A 37 14.37 25.51 21.18
C LEU A 37 14.34 24.04 21.58
N ASP A 38 14.36 23.78 22.90
CA ASP A 38 14.05 22.47 23.46
C ASP A 38 12.67 22.03 22.96
N ARG A 39 12.66 21.23 21.89
CA ARG A 39 11.43 20.74 21.28
C ARG A 39 10.73 19.90 22.32
N LYS A 40 9.60 20.41 22.83
CA LYS A 40 8.75 19.62 23.72
C LYS A 40 8.29 18.38 22.95
N PRO A 41 8.33 17.18 23.56
CA PRO A 41 7.80 15.99 22.92
C PRO A 41 6.34 16.19 22.55
N LEU A 42 5.89 15.49 21.50
CA LEU A 42 4.48 15.47 21.13
C LEU A 42 3.64 15.05 22.34
N LYS A 43 2.48 15.69 22.51
CA LYS A 43 1.57 15.27 23.57
C LYS A 43 1.05 13.85 23.28
N PRO A 44 0.73 13.06 24.32
CA PRO A 44 0.29 11.69 24.17
C PRO A 44 -0.83 11.47 23.15
N GLU A 45 -1.77 12.41 23.07
CA GLU A 45 -2.91 12.41 22.13
C GLU A 45 -2.53 12.55 20.64
N TYR A 46 -1.28 12.92 20.34
CA TYR A 46 -0.76 13.02 18.97
C TYR A 46 0.18 11.87 18.60
N PHE A 47 0.48 10.94 19.51
CA PHE A 47 1.06 9.67 19.10
C PHE A 47 -0.01 8.89 18.36
N VAL A 48 0.27 8.52 17.12
CA VAL A 48 -0.55 7.56 16.38
C VAL A 48 -0.62 6.30 17.24
N ALA A 49 -1.83 5.83 17.57
CA ALA A 49 -2.00 4.54 18.22
C ALA A 49 -1.13 3.51 17.47
N PRO A 50 -0.36 2.64 18.15
CA PRO A 50 0.42 1.63 17.46
C PRO A 50 -0.52 0.90 16.50
N ALA A 51 -0.21 0.95 15.21
CA ALA A 51 -0.99 0.26 14.20
C ALA A 51 -1.17 -1.18 14.69
N THR A 52 -2.41 -1.67 14.74
CA THR A 52 -2.66 -3.10 14.92
C THR A 52 -1.81 -3.81 13.87
N MET A 53 -0.78 -4.53 14.31
CA MET A 53 0.26 -5.10 13.44
C MET A 53 -0.31 -6.31 12.69
N VAL A 54 -1.22 -6.06 11.75
CA VAL A 54 -1.60 -7.02 10.72
C VAL A 54 -0.39 -7.13 9.81
N SER A 55 0.14 -8.33 9.61
CA SER A 55 1.25 -8.51 8.67
C SER A 55 0.78 -8.13 7.27
N ARG A 56 1.69 -7.71 6.38
CA ARG A 56 1.32 -7.42 4.99
C ARG A 56 0.67 -8.63 4.30
N ALA A 57 1.14 -9.83 4.62
CA ALA A 57 0.56 -11.06 4.12
C ALA A 57 -0.88 -11.25 4.62
N ASP A 58 -1.16 -10.99 5.90
CA ASP A 58 -2.52 -11.09 6.44
C ASP A 58 -3.45 -10.01 5.86
N ALA A 59 -2.92 -8.80 5.62
CA ALA A 59 -3.68 -7.71 5.04
C ALA A 59 -4.05 -7.94 3.57
N ASP A 60 -3.19 -8.64 2.82
CA ASP A 60 -3.41 -8.95 1.40
C ASP A 60 -4.23 -10.25 1.21
N ARG A 61 -4.58 -11.00 2.28
CA ARG A 61 -5.29 -12.28 2.19
C ARG A 61 -6.74 -12.12 1.74
N ILE A 62 -7.16 -12.93 0.78
CA ILE A 62 -8.55 -13.00 0.31
C ILE A 62 -9.26 -14.14 1.06
N TYR A 63 -10.14 -13.79 1.99
CA TYR A 63 -10.93 -14.75 2.76
C TYR A 63 -12.19 -15.22 2.02
N SER A 64 -12.76 -14.38 1.17
CA SER A 64 -13.95 -14.68 0.39
C SER A 64 -13.88 -13.94 -0.93
N LEU A 65 -14.09 -14.65 -2.03
CA LEU A 65 -14.17 -14.08 -3.37
C LEU A 65 -15.62 -14.15 -3.86
N PRO A 66 -16.32 -13.01 -3.97
CA PRO A 66 -17.70 -12.98 -4.44
C PRO A 66 -17.87 -13.58 -5.83
N GLY A 67 -18.96 -14.29 -6.04
CA GLY A 67 -19.32 -14.86 -7.34
C GLY A 67 -18.76 -16.26 -7.60
N LEU A 68 -17.94 -16.84 -6.70
CA LEU A 68 -17.54 -18.24 -6.80
C LEU A 68 -18.76 -19.16 -6.69
N THR A 69 -18.85 -20.12 -7.61
CA THR A 69 -19.89 -21.16 -7.63
C THR A 69 -19.34 -22.53 -7.23
N PHE A 70 -18.13 -22.58 -6.69
CA PHE A 70 -17.44 -23.79 -6.24
C PHE A 70 -16.62 -23.49 -4.99
N ASP A 71 -16.39 -24.53 -4.20
CA ASP A 71 -15.53 -24.47 -3.02
C ASP A 71 -14.07 -24.69 -3.43
N TYR A 72 -13.16 -23.91 -2.87
CA TYR A 72 -11.72 -24.04 -3.11
C TYR A 72 -10.99 -24.34 -1.79
N THR A 73 -9.88 -25.08 -1.87
CA THR A 73 -9.13 -25.56 -0.70
C THR A 73 -7.77 -24.88 -0.50
N PHE A 74 -7.45 -23.88 -1.33
CA PHE A 74 -6.17 -23.18 -1.32
C PHE A 74 -6.33 -21.74 -0.83
N ASP A 75 -5.30 -21.18 -0.23
CA ASP A 75 -5.28 -19.78 0.15
C ASP A 75 -4.91 -18.88 -1.02
N GLN A 76 -5.36 -17.63 -0.98
CA GLN A 76 -5.07 -16.63 -2.01
C GLN A 76 -4.89 -15.24 -1.42
N TRP A 77 -4.09 -14.44 -2.11
CA TRP A 77 -3.70 -13.08 -1.72
C TRP A 77 -3.74 -12.15 -2.92
N SER A 78 -4.16 -10.91 -2.70
CA SER A 78 -4.05 -9.86 -3.70
C SER A 78 -3.60 -8.55 -3.05
N GLY A 79 -2.60 -7.92 -3.66
CA GLY A 79 -1.99 -6.72 -3.13
C GLY A 79 -1.00 -6.08 -4.09
N TYR A 80 -0.03 -5.35 -3.55
CA TYR A 80 0.93 -4.57 -4.35
C TYR A 80 2.38 -4.84 -3.97
N LEU A 81 3.20 -5.26 -4.93
CA LEU A 81 4.65 -5.42 -4.80
C LEU A 81 5.38 -4.12 -5.17
N GLN A 82 6.48 -3.81 -4.48
CA GLN A 82 7.32 -2.64 -4.79
C GLN A 82 8.21 -2.94 -6.00
N ALA A 83 8.03 -2.22 -7.11
CA ALA A 83 8.79 -2.44 -8.36
C ALA A 83 9.84 -1.37 -8.66
N GLY A 84 9.96 -0.35 -7.81
CA GLY A 84 10.89 0.77 -7.95
C GLY A 84 10.38 1.99 -7.19
N LYS A 85 11.17 3.07 -7.11
CA LYS A 85 10.77 4.27 -6.34
C LYS A 85 9.45 4.85 -6.91
N GLY A 86 8.38 4.79 -6.10
CA GLY A 86 7.05 5.26 -6.49
C GLY A 86 6.21 4.28 -7.33
N ASN A 87 6.79 3.16 -7.77
CA ASN A 87 6.10 2.19 -8.63
C ASN A 87 5.68 0.95 -7.83
N LYS A 88 4.42 0.55 -8.01
CA LYS A 88 3.84 -0.65 -7.41
C LYS A 88 3.21 -1.51 -8.51
N LEU A 89 3.45 -2.83 -8.44
CA LEU A 89 2.82 -3.81 -9.30
C LEU A 89 1.74 -4.53 -8.52
N PHE A 90 0.53 -4.57 -9.07
CA PHE A 90 -0.53 -5.42 -8.54
C PHE A 90 -0.14 -6.90 -8.70
N TYR A 91 -0.46 -7.72 -7.71
CA TYR A 91 -0.32 -9.17 -7.78
C TYR A 91 -1.59 -9.87 -7.30
N TRP A 92 -1.81 -11.08 -7.81
CA TRP A 92 -2.74 -12.05 -7.24
C TRP A 92 -1.98 -13.38 -7.16
N PHE A 93 -1.78 -13.87 -5.94
CA PHE A 93 -1.09 -15.12 -5.64
C PHE A 93 -2.11 -16.13 -5.14
N LEU A 94 -1.99 -17.37 -5.61
CA LEU A 94 -2.80 -18.49 -5.15
C LEU A 94 -1.84 -19.60 -4.77
N GLU A 95 -2.08 -20.21 -3.62
CA GLU A 95 -1.33 -21.39 -3.20
C GLU A 95 -1.66 -22.60 -4.06
N SER A 96 -0.77 -23.59 -3.99
CA SER A 96 -0.99 -24.89 -4.60
C SER A 96 -2.24 -25.54 -4.05
N GLN A 97 -3.02 -26.18 -4.93
CA GLN A 97 -4.11 -27.06 -4.51
C GLN A 97 -3.59 -28.35 -3.86
N ASN A 98 -2.32 -28.70 -4.10
CA ASN A 98 -1.64 -29.82 -3.46
C ASN A 98 -0.87 -29.31 -2.23
N ALA A 99 -1.13 -29.90 -1.07
CA ALA A 99 -0.48 -29.55 0.20
C ALA A 99 0.99 -30.04 0.31
N ASP A 100 1.70 -30.19 -0.82
CA ASP A 100 3.11 -30.58 -0.83
C ASP A 100 4.00 -29.35 -0.63
N PRO A 101 4.78 -29.27 0.47
CA PRO A 101 5.69 -28.15 0.72
C PRO A 101 6.80 -27.97 -0.33
N SER A 102 7.05 -28.99 -1.16
CA SER A 102 8.02 -28.93 -2.26
C SER A 102 7.47 -28.28 -3.53
N THR A 103 6.18 -27.90 -3.54
CA THR A 103 5.57 -27.26 -4.71
C THR A 103 6.29 -25.95 -5.04
N PRO A 104 6.72 -25.73 -6.29
CA PRO A 104 7.44 -24.52 -6.67
C PRO A 104 6.52 -23.29 -6.71
N VAL A 105 7.11 -22.12 -6.55
CA VAL A 105 6.46 -20.83 -6.83
C VAL A 105 6.64 -20.49 -8.30
N ILE A 106 5.54 -20.24 -9.02
CA ILE A 106 5.54 -19.89 -10.44
C ILE A 106 5.13 -18.42 -10.60
N LEU A 107 5.92 -17.65 -11.34
CA LEU A 107 5.57 -16.30 -11.77
C LEU A 107 4.99 -16.36 -13.19
N TRP A 108 3.77 -15.86 -13.36
CA TRP A 108 3.11 -15.76 -14.66
C TRP A 108 3.00 -14.31 -15.13
N LEU A 109 3.49 -14.03 -16.35
CA LEU A 109 3.47 -12.70 -16.96
C LEU A 109 2.88 -12.78 -18.36
N ASN A 110 1.73 -12.13 -18.57
CA ASN A 110 1.21 -11.95 -19.92
C ASN A 110 2.00 -10.87 -20.68
N GLY A 111 2.05 -11.02 -22.01
CA GLY A 111 2.80 -10.14 -22.90
C GLY A 111 2.01 -8.92 -23.39
N GLY A 112 2.22 -8.52 -24.65
CA GLY A 112 1.59 -7.34 -25.24
C GLY A 112 2.63 -6.48 -25.98
N PRO A 113 2.98 -5.29 -25.47
CA PRO A 113 3.05 -4.86 -24.06
C PRO A 113 1.79 -4.23 -23.46
N GLY A 114 1.64 -4.30 -22.13
CA GLY A 114 0.59 -3.61 -21.36
C GLY A 114 -0.65 -4.44 -21.04
N CYS A 115 -0.74 -5.69 -21.51
CA CYS A 115 -1.83 -6.58 -21.13
C CYS A 115 -1.67 -7.05 -19.67
N SER A 116 -2.79 -7.27 -19.00
CA SER A 116 -2.80 -7.75 -17.61
C SER A 116 -2.53 -9.25 -17.54
N SER A 117 -1.72 -9.68 -16.57
CA SER A 117 -1.58 -11.11 -16.23
C SER A 117 -2.86 -11.76 -15.72
N LEU A 118 -3.87 -10.96 -15.34
CA LEU A 118 -5.18 -11.48 -14.97
C LEU A 118 -5.92 -12.11 -16.16
N ILE A 119 -5.51 -11.82 -17.40
CA ILE A 119 -6.01 -12.54 -18.58
C ILE A 119 -5.61 -14.02 -18.47
N GLY A 120 -4.35 -14.32 -18.12
CA GLY A 120 -3.91 -15.69 -17.87
C GLY A 120 -4.66 -16.37 -16.73
N MET A 121 -4.88 -15.63 -15.64
CA MET A 121 -5.66 -16.11 -14.49
C MET A 121 -7.07 -16.57 -14.88
N PHE A 122 -7.81 -15.72 -15.61
CA PHE A 122 -9.23 -15.97 -15.87
C PHE A 122 -9.52 -16.72 -17.18
N THR A 123 -8.57 -16.79 -18.11
CA THR A 123 -8.82 -17.35 -19.46
C THR A 123 -7.83 -18.43 -19.89
N GLU A 124 -6.69 -18.60 -19.22
CA GLU A 124 -5.64 -19.54 -19.64
C GLU A 124 -5.47 -20.68 -18.63
N ASN A 125 -4.77 -20.47 -17.52
CA ASN A 125 -4.35 -21.55 -16.62
C ASN A 125 -4.68 -21.32 -15.14
N GLY A 126 -5.29 -20.19 -14.75
CA GLY A 126 -5.75 -20.02 -13.37
C GLY A 126 -7.00 -20.87 -13.04
N PRO A 127 -7.34 -21.00 -11.74
CA PRO A 127 -8.42 -21.87 -11.26
C PRO A 127 -9.82 -21.29 -11.47
N PHE A 128 -9.93 -20.01 -11.86
CA PHE A 128 -11.20 -19.33 -12.04
C PHE A 128 -11.52 -19.10 -13.51
N ARG A 129 -12.79 -19.29 -13.87
CA ARG A 129 -13.32 -18.97 -15.19
C ARG A 129 -14.56 -18.11 -15.07
N VAL A 130 -14.63 -17.08 -15.89
CA VAL A 130 -15.78 -16.17 -15.92
C VAL A 130 -16.96 -16.86 -16.60
N ASN A 131 -18.10 -16.93 -15.92
CA ASN A 131 -19.34 -17.44 -16.50
C ASN A 131 -19.92 -16.45 -17.54
N PRO A 132 -20.79 -16.92 -18.46
CA PRO A 132 -21.45 -16.05 -19.44
C PRO A 132 -22.26 -14.90 -18.84
N ASP A 133 -22.70 -15.03 -17.57
CA ASP A 133 -23.41 -13.98 -16.84
C ASP A 133 -22.54 -12.79 -16.43
N GLN A 134 -21.20 -12.91 -16.59
CA GLN A 134 -20.18 -11.93 -16.21
C GLN A 134 -20.24 -11.52 -14.73
N ARG A 135 -20.82 -12.37 -13.88
CA ARG A 135 -21.03 -12.12 -12.45
C ARG A 135 -20.48 -13.25 -11.59
N THR A 136 -20.45 -14.45 -12.13
CA THR A 136 -20.02 -15.64 -11.39
C THR A 136 -18.77 -16.26 -11.99
N LEU A 137 -18.09 -17.06 -11.16
CA LEU A 137 -16.86 -17.77 -11.47
C LEU A 137 -17.06 -19.27 -11.28
N TRP A 138 -16.74 -20.05 -12.31
CA TRP A 138 -16.71 -21.51 -12.25
C TRP A 138 -15.27 -22.05 -12.21
N GLU A 139 -15.11 -23.30 -11.80
CA GLU A 139 -13.82 -23.95 -11.57
C GLU A 139 -13.12 -24.38 -12.86
N ASN A 140 -11.87 -23.99 -13.05
CA ASN A 140 -10.99 -24.65 -14.01
C ASN A 140 -10.33 -25.88 -13.37
N VAL A 141 -10.89 -27.06 -13.62
CA VAL A 141 -10.38 -28.35 -13.12
C VAL A 141 -9.02 -28.78 -13.70
N TYR A 142 -8.46 -27.99 -14.62
CA TYR A 142 -7.14 -28.21 -15.22
C TYR A 142 -6.07 -27.24 -14.70
N SER A 143 -6.43 -26.39 -13.73
CA SER A 143 -5.50 -25.48 -13.06
C SER A 143 -4.51 -26.21 -12.15
#